data_AF-A0A553JYH5-F1
#
_entry.id   AF-A0A553JYH5-F1
#
_cell.length_a   1.000
_cell.length_b   1.000
_cell.length_c   1.000
_cell.angle_alpha   90.00
_cell.angle_beta   90.00
_cell.angle_gamma   90.00
#
_symmetry.space_group_name_H-M   'P 1'
#
loop_
_entity.id
_entity.type
_entity.pdbx_description
1 polymer ?
#
loop_
_entity_poly.entity_id
_entity_poly.type
_entity_poly.pdbx_seq_one_letter_code
_entity_poly.pdbx_strand_id
1 'polypeptide(L)'
;MKAATRTLIPLFVAFLCLLGSGTTPLPAAAAPPPAQQQATYRTQIAELLDLHNTIRAEHGLGPLRYSPTLAVEFSQPYNDQLADADAPLEHQDLSLLAWPGANSAGENLYWGGGSLGTPSAAMEGWMKSEGHRDNILTPEFNHIAIGWSRSPGGRMYSTVNFWGGDLTGLGTTYANGAQLLAGTPAASDVDVYTTPGRHHVNGREWNTTCEPYSQTTRCRTEIVATQVRYANGSYSRVTGWAFNNLTYLPSERSLWRQNPLGHDGSWTADDGRRWRTECDTAATGRNGCRSYTWATVLGAVARSGGGYTYTRENKWVFNNIVRFE
;
A
#
# COMPACT_ATOMS: atom_id res chain seq x y z
N MET A 1 82.02 -20.55 34.80
CA MET A 1 81.04 -20.13 35.83
C MET A 1 80.31 -18.90 35.33
N LYS A 2 79.01 -19.02 35.01
CA LYS A 2 77.97 -17.98 34.99
C LYS A 2 76.63 -18.71 34.89
N ALA A 3 75.74 -18.46 35.83
CA ALA A 3 74.46 -19.14 36.01
C ALA A 3 73.37 -18.55 35.10
N ALA A 4 72.43 -19.38 34.65
CA ALA A 4 71.17 -18.97 34.04
C ALA A 4 70.02 -19.69 34.76
N THR A 5 69.11 -18.89 35.30
CA THR A 5 67.97 -19.27 36.15
C THR A 5 66.84 -19.86 35.30
N ARG A 6 66.30 -21.02 35.71
CA ARG A 6 65.14 -21.68 35.09
C ARG A 6 63.86 -21.30 35.84
N THR A 7 62.87 -20.79 35.09
CA THR A 7 61.52 -20.48 35.58
C THR A 7 60.62 -21.72 35.49
N LEU A 8 59.89 -22.03 36.57
CA LEU A 8 58.90 -23.10 36.65
C LEU A 8 57.53 -22.63 36.12
N ILE A 9 56.89 -23.45 35.29
CA ILE A 9 55.54 -23.26 34.74
C ILE A 9 54.54 -24.01 35.64
N PRO A 10 53.41 -23.40 36.08
CA PRO A 10 52.40 -24.11 36.87
C PRO A 10 51.45 -24.91 35.96
N LEU A 11 51.11 -26.10 36.45
CA LEU A 11 50.24 -27.10 35.84
C LEU A 11 48.76 -26.63 35.94
N PHE A 12 48.07 -26.46 34.81
CA PHE A 12 46.61 -26.27 34.77
C PHE A 12 45.90 -27.61 34.51
N VAL A 13 44.99 -27.98 35.40
CA VAL A 13 44.12 -29.16 35.31
C VAL A 13 43.02 -28.89 34.27
N ALA A 14 42.91 -29.76 33.26
CA ALA A 14 41.90 -29.68 32.21
C ALA A 14 40.57 -30.29 32.68
N PHE A 15 39.49 -29.50 32.61
CA PHE A 15 38.12 -29.94 32.83
C PHE A 15 37.52 -30.35 31.47
N LEU A 16 37.24 -31.65 31.30
CA LEU A 16 36.66 -32.20 30.07
C LEU A 16 35.13 -32.04 30.10
N CYS A 17 34.61 -31.00 29.44
CA CYS A 17 33.18 -30.86 29.18
C CYS A 17 32.78 -31.78 28.00
N LEU A 18 31.92 -32.77 28.27
CA LEU A 18 31.20 -33.50 27.22
C LEU A 18 30.25 -32.54 26.49
N LEU A 19 30.55 -32.24 25.21
CA LEU A 19 29.62 -31.56 24.31
C LEU A 19 28.61 -32.58 23.77
N GLY A 20 27.40 -32.54 24.30
CA GLY A 20 26.25 -33.20 23.69
C GLY A 20 25.83 -32.47 22.42
N SER A 21 25.76 -33.19 21.30
CA SER A 21 25.26 -32.72 20.01
C SER A 21 23.74 -32.50 20.07
N GLY A 22 23.30 -31.42 20.73
CA GLY A 22 21.93 -30.93 20.65
C GLY A 22 21.80 -29.94 19.51
N THR A 23 21.43 -30.41 18.31
CA THR A 23 20.96 -29.53 17.24
C THR A 23 19.58 -29.00 17.61
N THR A 24 19.54 -27.89 18.34
CA THR A 24 18.31 -27.11 18.46
C THR A 24 17.97 -26.55 17.08
N PRO A 25 16.78 -26.84 16.52
CA PRO A 25 16.39 -26.23 15.26
C PRO A 25 16.30 -24.71 15.48
N LEU A 26 16.95 -23.94 14.60
CA LEU A 26 16.86 -22.49 14.59
C LEU A 26 15.38 -22.10 14.54
N PRO A 27 14.92 -21.14 15.37
CA PRO A 27 13.56 -20.65 15.29
C PRO A 27 13.31 -20.11 13.88
N ALA A 28 12.21 -20.57 13.25
CA ALA A 28 11.77 -20.04 11.97
C ALA A 28 11.69 -18.51 12.06
N ALA A 29 12.36 -17.82 11.14
CA ALA A 29 12.39 -16.37 11.12
C ALA A 29 10.94 -15.83 11.11
N ALA A 30 10.62 -14.98 12.09
CA ALA A 30 9.32 -14.30 12.15
C ALA A 30 9.08 -13.53 10.84
N ALA A 31 7.84 -13.53 10.35
CA ALA A 31 7.48 -12.77 9.16
C ALA A 31 7.83 -11.28 9.34
N PRO A 32 8.33 -10.60 8.29
CA PRO A 32 8.66 -9.19 8.38
C PRO A 32 7.40 -8.34 8.68
N PRO A 33 7.53 -7.23 9.42
CA PRO A 33 6.44 -6.30 9.65
C PRO A 33 5.88 -5.74 8.32
N PRO A 34 4.58 -5.37 8.25
CA PRO A 34 3.89 -5.01 7.01
C PRO A 34 4.58 -3.93 6.17
N ALA A 35 5.18 -2.92 6.80
CA ALA A 35 5.90 -1.86 6.11
C ALA A 35 7.18 -2.34 5.40
N GLN A 36 7.90 -3.30 5.99
CA GLN A 36 9.09 -3.89 5.36
C GLN A 36 8.70 -4.82 4.22
N GLN A 37 7.57 -5.52 4.36
CA GLN A 37 7.01 -6.36 3.32
C GLN A 37 6.58 -5.54 2.09
N GLN A 38 5.87 -4.43 2.28
CA GLN A 38 5.51 -3.52 1.18
C GLN A 38 6.72 -2.87 0.50
N ALA A 39 7.74 -2.46 1.27
CA ALA A 39 8.99 -1.96 0.71
C ALA A 39 9.70 -3.03 -0.15
N THR A 40 9.66 -4.29 0.29
CA THR A 40 10.21 -5.43 -0.45
C THR A 40 9.45 -5.67 -1.76
N TYR A 41 8.11 -5.61 -1.72
CA TYR A 41 7.27 -5.77 -2.91
C TYR A 41 7.52 -4.66 -3.93
N ARG A 42 7.71 -3.42 -3.48
CA ARG A 42 8.04 -2.30 -4.39
C ARG A 42 9.35 -2.54 -5.13
N THR A 43 10.38 -3.04 -4.46
CA THR A 43 11.64 -3.40 -5.11
C THR A 43 11.45 -4.52 -6.14
N GLN A 44 10.61 -5.51 -5.84
CA GLN A 44 10.31 -6.61 -6.76
C GLN A 44 9.51 -6.15 -7.99
N ILE A 45 8.56 -5.23 -7.81
CA ILE A 45 7.81 -4.59 -8.90
C ILE A 45 8.74 -3.76 -9.79
N ALA A 46 9.66 -3.00 -9.20
CA ALA A 46 10.67 -2.22 -9.92
C ALA A 46 11.58 -3.13 -10.76
N GLU A 47 12.06 -4.24 -10.20
CA GLU A 47 12.86 -5.23 -10.93
C GLU A 47 12.06 -5.86 -12.08
N LEU A 48 10.80 -6.23 -11.86
CA LEU A 48 9.94 -6.76 -12.93
C LEU A 48 9.78 -5.74 -14.07
N LEU A 49 9.54 -4.47 -13.77
CA LEU A 49 9.44 -3.43 -14.80
C LEU A 49 10.72 -3.34 -15.64
N ASP A 50 11.89 -3.33 -14.98
CA ASP A 50 13.18 -3.26 -15.66
C ASP A 50 13.46 -4.51 -16.52
N LEU A 51 13.09 -5.70 -16.03
CA LEU A 51 13.19 -6.94 -16.80
C LEU A 51 12.32 -6.90 -18.08
N HIS A 52 11.07 -6.45 -17.98
CA HIS A 52 10.19 -6.30 -19.15
C HIS A 52 10.80 -5.33 -20.15
N ASN A 53 11.26 -4.17 -19.69
CA ASN A 53 11.79 -3.13 -20.57
C ASN A 53 13.15 -3.50 -21.17
N THR A 54 13.97 -4.28 -20.46
CA THR A 54 15.22 -4.84 -20.99
C THR A 54 14.93 -5.80 -22.14
N ILE A 55 14.04 -6.77 -21.93
CA ILE A 55 13.66 -7.74 -22.97
C ILE A 55 13.03 -7.03 -24.17
N ARG A 56 12.12 -6.08 -23.93
CA ARG A 56 11.50 -5.32 -25.02
C ARG A 56 12.53 -4.54 -25.83
N ALA A 57 13.52 -3.92 -25.17
CA ALA A 57 14.61 -3.23 -25.86
C ALA A 57 15.49 -4.18 -26.69
N GLU A 58 15.81 -5.38 -26.18
CA GLU A 58 16.54 -6.42 -26.92
C GLU A 58 15.81 -6.86 -28.19
N HIS A 59 14.47 -6.78 -28.17
CA HIS A 59 13.60 -7.08 -29.31
C HIS A 59 13.23 -5.83 -30.16
N GLY A 60 13.86 -4.68 -29.92
CA GLY A 60 13.62 -3.46 -30.70
C GLY A 60 12.28 -2.78 -30.44
N LEU A 61 11.62 -3.09 -29.32
CA LEU A 61 10.32 -2.54 -28.93
C LEU A 61 10.48 -1.35 -27.98
N GLY A 62 9.46 -0.47 -27.98
CA GLY A 62 9.39 0.64 -27.03
C GLY A 62 9.16 0.17 -25.58
N PRO A 63 9.62 0.92 -24.57
CA PRO A 63 9.45 0.55 -23.17
C PRO A 63 8.00 0.69 -22.72
N LEU A 64 7.60 -0.14 -21.75
CA LEU A 64 6.37 0.00 -20.99
C LEU A 64 6.55 1.03 -19.89
N ARG A 65 5.51 1.84 -19.65
CA ARG A 65 5.43 2.80 -18.54
C ARG A 65 4.58 2.21 -17.41
N TYR A 66 5.19 2.00 -16.25
CA TYR A 66 4.46 1.51 -15.07
C TYR A 66 3.50 2.57 -14.54
N SER A 67 2.24 2.17 -14.36
CA SER A 67 1.18 3.02 -13.81
C SER A 67 0.74 2.52 -12.44
N PRO A 68 1.05 3.26 -11.35
CA PRO A 68 0.52 2.96 -10.02
C PRO A 68 -1.01 2.98 -9.98
N THR A 69 -1.64 3.90 -10.72
CA THR A 69 -3.10 4.01 -10.78
C THR A 69 -3.74 2.75 -11.32
N LEU A 70 -3.20 2.19 -12.42
CA LEU A 70 -3.69 0.93 -12.98
C LEU A 70 -3.36 -0.27 -12.07
N ALA A 71 -2.22 -0.23 -11.38
CA ALA A 71 -1.83 -1.30 -10.45
C ALA A 71 -2.78 -1.38 -9.27
N VAL A 72 -3.13 -0.24 -8.67
CA VAL A 72 -4.08 -0.17 -7.55
C VAL A 72 -5.50 -0.53 -7.99
N GLU A 73 -5.88 -0.23 -9.23
CA GLU A 73 -7.24 -0.53 -9.71
C GLU A 73 -7.43 -1.99 -10.13
N PHE A 74 -6.43 -2.58 -10.80
CA PHE A 74 -6.62 -3.87 -11.48
C PHE A 74 -5.64 -4.95 -11.03
N SER A 75 -4.34 -4.67 -10.99
CA SER A 75 -3.34 -5.73 -10.79
C SER A 75 -3.15 -6.14 -9.32
N GLN A 76 -2.99 -5.18 -8.42
CA GLN A 76 -2.69 -5.45 -7.01
C GLN A 76 -3.87 -6.06 -6.25
N PRO A 77 -5.11 -5.54 -6.35
CA PRO A 77 -6.25 -6.15 -5.65
C PRO A 77 -6.54 -7.58 -6.09
N TYR A 78 -6.43 -7.85 -7.41
CA TYR A 78 -6.59 -9.19 -7.94
C TYR A 78 -5.47 -10.12 -7.49
N ASN A 79 -4.23 -9.64 -7.51
CA ASN A 79 -3.09 -10.41 -7.01
C ASN A 79 -3.20 -10.74 -5.51
N ASP A 80 -3.66 -9.80 -4.69
CA ASP A 80 -3.93 -10.00 -3.27
C ASP A 80 -5.02 -11.06 -3.06
N GLN A 81 -6.09 -11.04 -3.87
CA GLN A 81 -7.13 -12.07 -3.84
C GLN A 81 -6.55 -13.48 -4.10
N LEU A 82 -5.71 -13.62 -5.13
CA LEU A 82 -5.07 -14.91 -5.44
C LEU A 82 -4.11 -15.35 -4.33
N ALA A 83 -3.29 -14.43 -3.81
CA ALA A 83 -2.31 -14.72 -2.78
C ALA A 83 -2.96 -15.07 -1.44
N ASP A 84 -3.94 -14.28 -0.98
CA ASP A 84 -4.61 -14.49 0.31
C ASP A 84 -5.37 -15.83 0.34
N ALA A 85 -5.92 -16.24 -0.79
CA ALA A 85 -6.61 -17.51 -0.94
C ALA A 85 -5.68 -18.70 -1.27
N ASP A 86 -4.38 -18.45 -1.53
CA ASP A 86 -3.45 -19.42 -2.14
C ASP A 86 -4.08 -20.10 -3.37
N ALA A 87 -4.78 -19.31 -4.19
CA ALA A 87 -5.62 -19.79 -5.27
C ALA A 87 -4.78 -20.34 -6.45
N PRO A 88 -5.34 -21.25 -7.27
CA PRO A 88 -4.78 -21.52 -8.59
C PRO A 88 -4.77 -20.24 -9.45
N LEU A 89 -3.87 -20.17 -10.42
CA LEU A 89 -3.88 -19.06 -11.38
C LEU A 89 -5.09 -19.21 -12.29
N GLU A 90 -5.89 -18.16 -12.33
CA GLU A 90 -7.00 -17.98 -13.24
C GLU A 90 -6.91 -16.55 -13.74
N HIS A 91 -7.18 -16.33 -15.02
CA HIS A 91 -7.18 -14.98 -15.58
C HIS A 91 -8.40 -14.21 -15.09
N GLN A 92 -8.22 -12.92 -14.82
CA GLN A 92 -9.38 -12.04 -14.62
C GLN A 92 -10.15 -11.84 -15.94
N ASP A 93 -11.40 -11.38 -15.85
CA ASP A 93 -12.12 -10.94 -17.04
C ASP A 93 -11.44 -9.68 -17.59
N LEU A 94 -10.75 -9.80 -18.73
CA LEU A 94 -9.99 -8.71 -19.34
C LEU A 94 -10.89 -7.52 -19.76
N SER A 95 -12.20 -7.70 -19.88
CA SER A 95 -13.13 -6.58 -20.10
C SER A 95 -13.14 -5.60 -18.93
N LEU A 96 -12.77 -6.05 -17.73
CA LEU A 96 -12.61 -5.20 -16.55
C LEU A 96 -11.42 -4.25 -16.67
N LEU A 97 -10.45 -4.51 -17.56
CA LEU A 97 -9.29 -3.66 -17.78
C LEU A 97 -9.59 -2.44 -18.68
N ALA A 98 -10.85 -2.17 -18.98
CA ALA A 98 -11.24 -1.01 -19.77
C ALA A 98 -10.80 0.31 -19.08
N TRP A 99 -10.08 1.15 -19.82
CA TRP A 99 -9.60 2.46 -19.34
C TRP A 99 -9.70 3.51 -20.45
N PRO A 100 -10.00 4.80 -20.15
CA PRO A 100 -10.04 5.86 -21.15
C PRO A 100 -8.75 5.95 -21.99
N GLY A 101 -8.88 5.69 -23.30
CA GLY A 101 -7.78 5.72 -24.26
C GLY A 101 -7.09 4.36 -24.51
N ALA A 102 -7.44 3.32 -23.75
CA ALA A 102 -6.98 1.98 -24.02
C ALA A 102 -7.71 1.38 -25.24
N ASN A 103 -6.97 0.69 -26.10
CA ASN A 103 -7.51 -0.02 -27.27
C ASN A 103 -7.16 -1.52 -27.27
N SER A 104 -6.26 -1.96 -26.40
CA SER A 104 -5.91 -3.36 -26.18
C SER A 104 -5.44 -3.55 -24.74
N ALA A 105 -5.59 -4.77 -24.22
CA ALA A 105 -5.08 -5.18 -22.93
C ALA A 105 -4.62 -6.64 -22.96
N GLY A 106 -3.73 -7.00 -22.04
CA GLY A 106 -3.25 -8.37 -21.86
C GLY A 106 -2.87 -8.63 -20.41
N GLU A 107 -2.79 -9.90 -20.01
CA GLU A 107 -2.45 -10.30 -18.65
C GLU A 107 -1.47 -11.47 -18.64
N ASN A 108 -0.46 -11.37 -17.77
CA ASN A 108 0.40 -12.47 -17.37
C ASN A 108 0.29 -12.72 -15.87
N LEU A 109 0.17 -14.00 -15.49
CA LEU A 109 0.10 -14.43 -14.10
C LEU A 109 1.27 -15.33 -13.76
N TYR A 110 1.72 -15.28 -12.50
CA TYR A 110 2.77 -16.15 -12.01
C TYR A 110 2.58 -16.46 -10.53
N TRP A 111 2.97 -17.67 -10.11
CA TRP A 111 3.32 -17.92 -8.72
C TRP A 111 4.57 -18.79 -8.62
N GLY A 112 5.31 -18.63 -7.53
CA GLY A 112 6.50 -19.41 -7.25
C GLY A 112 6.85 -19.42 -5.76
N GLY A 113 7.37 -20.54 -5.25
CA GLY A 113 7.85 -20.67 -3.88
C GLY A 113 9.39 -20.66 -3.82
N GLY A 114 9.95 -20.28 -2.67
CA GLY A 114 11.39 -20.32 -2.44
C GLY A 114 12.18 -19.51 -3.49
N SER A 115 13.18 -20.13 -4.11
CA SER A 115 13.99 -19.51 -5.17
C SER A 115 13.21 -19.16 -6.45
N LEU A 116 12.05 -19.79 -6.67
CA LEU A 116 11.18 -19.48 -7.80
C LEU A 116 10.25 -18.28 -7.52
N GLY A 117 10.18 -17.80 -6.28
CA GLY A 117 9.36 -16.64 -5.91
C GLY A 117 10.04 -15.29 -6.18
N THR A 118 10.69 -15.11 -7.34
CA THR A 118 11.47 -13.90 -7.67
C THR A 118 11.05 -13.29 -9.00
N PRO A 119 11.23 -11.97 -9.21
CA PRO A 119 10.98 -11.30 -10.50
C PRO A 119 11.69 -11.99 -11.67
N SER A 120 12.97 -12.32 -11.49
CA SER A 120 13.77 -13.01 -12.49
C SER A 120 13.21 -14.39 -12.85
N ALA A 121 12.78 -15.18 -11.87
CA ALA A 121 12.15 -16.49 -12.12
C ALA A 121 10.79 -16.39 -12.80
N ALA A 122 9.98 -15.38 -12.44
CA ALA A 122 8.72 -15.09 -13.11
C ALA A 122 8.93 -14.76 -14.58
N MET A 123 9.89 -13.86 -14.86
CA MET A 123 10.25 -13.47 -16.22
C MET A 123 10.75 -14.64 -17.06
N GLU A 124 11.66 -15.45 -16.51
CA GLU A 124 12.15 -16.65 -17.19
C GLU A 124 11.02 -17.63 -17.53
N GLY A 125 10.07 -17.81 -16.60
CA GLY A 125 8.88 -18.64 -16.80
C GLY A 125 7.99 -18.11 -17.93
N TRP A 126 7.70 -16.82 -17.94
CA TRP A 126 6.89 -16.20 -18.99
C TRP A 126 7.56 -16.27 -20.37
N MET A 127 8.86 -16.00 -20.47
CA MET A 127 9.57 -16.04 -21.77
C MET A 127 9.66 -17.45 -22.38
N LYS A 128 9.52 -18.50 -21.56
CA LYS A 128 9.44 -19.90 -22.01
C LYS A 128 8.03 -20.32 -22.43
N SER A 129 7.02 -19.50 -22.18
CA SER A 129 5.62 -19.78 -22.50
C SER A 129 5.14 -18.84 -23.61
N GLU A 130 4.73 -19.41 -24.75
CA GLU A 130 4.38 -18.64 -25.94
C GLU A 130 3.36 -17.53 -25.66
N GLY A 131 2.20 -17.85 -25.06
CA GLY A 131 1.18 -16.82 -24.77
C GLY A 131 1.65 -15.72 -23.82
N HIS A 132 2.44 -16.04 -22.79
CA HIS A 132 2.97 -15.02 -21.88
C HIS A 132 4.03 -14.14 -22.55
N ARG A 133 4.91 -14.76 -23.34
CA ARG A 133 5.93 -14.08 -24.13
C ARG A 133 5.30 -13.14 -25.15
N ASP A 134 4.21 -13.55 -25.79
CA ASP A 134 3.51 -12.74 -26.79
C ASP A 134 2.96 -11.45 -26.17
N ASN A 135 2.38 -11.52 -24.95
CA ASN A 135 2.01 -10.31 -24.20
C ASN A 135 3.21 -9.38 -23.97
N ILE A 136 4.34 -9.91 -23.51
CA ILE A 136 5.55 -9.11 -23.22
C ILE A 136 6.09 -8.44 -24.50
N LEU A 137 6.02 -9.14 -25.63
CA LEU A 137 6.56 -8.70 -26.92
C LEU A 137 5.53 -8.03 -27.84
N THR A 138 4.31 -7.77 -27.36
CA THR A 138 3.28 -7.05 -28.14
C THR A 138 3.74 -5.60 -28.36
N PRO A 139 3.96 -5.15 -29.60
CA PRO A 139 4.48 -3.80 -29.88
C PRO A 139 3.56 -2.66 -29.44
N GLU A 140 2.25 -2.90 -29.46
CA GLU A 140 1.22 -1.91 -29.17
C GLU A 140 1.11 -1.58 -27.67
N PHE A 141 1.55 -2.50 -26.80
CA PHE A 141 1.55 -2.25 -25.37
C PHE A 141 2.63 -1.23 -25.00
N ASN A 142 2.19 -0.18 -24.29
CA ASN A 142 3.02 0.95 -23.86
C ASN A 142 2.82 1.30 -22.37
N HIS A 143 1.91 0.61 -21.68
CA HIS A 143 1.65 0.74 -20.26
C HIS A 143 1.62 -0.64 -19.58
N ILE A 144 2.07 -0.67 -18.32
CA ILE A 144 2.13 -1.88 -17.50
C ILE A 144 1.66 -1.59 -16.08
N ALA A 145 0.99 -2.54 -15.45
CA ALA A 145 0.64 -2.51 -14.05
C ALA A 145 0.90 -3.87 -13.40
N ILE A 146 1.58 -3.85 -12.26
CA ILE A 146 2.14 -5.06 -11.63
C ILE A 146 1.61 -5.13 -10.20
N GLY A 147 0.99 -6.25 -9.87
CA GLY A 147 0.70 -6.69 -8.51
C GLY A 147 1.72 -7.71 -8.05
N TRP A 148 2.10 -7.65 -6.77
CA TRP A 148 3.04 -8.61 -6.18
C TRP A 148 2.76 -8.82 -4.68
N SER A 149 2.56 -10.07 -4.27
CA SER A 149 2.07 -10.42 -2.92
C SER A 149 2.57 -11.81 -2.51
N ARG A 150 2.59 -12.06 -1.20
CA ARG A 150 2.99 -13.36 -0.63
C ARG A 150 1.78 -14.03 0.01
N SER A 151 1.49 -15.27 -0.38
CA SER A 151 0.45 -16.07 0.25
C SER A 151 0.82 -16.45 1.69
N PRO A 152 -0.17 -16.84 2.53
CA PRO A 152 0.11 -17.38 3.86
C PRO A 152 1.04 -18.59 3.84
N GLY A 153 0.99 -19.41 2.79
CA GLY A 153 1.88 -20.55 2.54
C GLY A 153 3.30 -20.15 2.11
N GLY A 154 3.55 -18.86 1.94
CA GLY A 154 4.85 -18.30 1.61
C GLY A 154 5.20 -18.28 0.13
N ARG A 155 4.26 -18.62 -0.77
CA ARG A 155 4.42 -18.49 -2.22
C ARG A 155 4.29 -17.02 -2.62
N MET A 156 5.07 -16.60 -3.60
CA MET A 156 4.91 -15.30 -4.23
C MET A 156 3.94 -15.42 -5.40
N TYR A 157 3.07 -14.43 -5.54
CA TYR A 157 2.12 -14.28 -6.64
C TYR A 157 2.39 -12.96 -7.35
N SER A 158 2.26 -12.98 -8.68
CA SER A 158 2.27 -11.77 -9.51
C SER A 158 1.16 -11.78 -10.54
N THR A 159 0.53 -10.62 -10.69
CA THR A 159 -0.41 -10.28 -11.76
C THR A 159 0.16 -9.11 -12.52
N VAL A 160 0.42 -9.27 -13.80
CA VAL A 160 0.94 -8.22 -14.69
C VAL A 160 -0.08 -7.96 -15.77
N ASN A 161 -0.62 -6.73 -15.79
CA ASN A 161 -1.52 -6.28 -16.83
C ASN A 161 -0.81 -5.28 -17.75
N PHE A 162 -1.11 -5.37 -19.03
CA PHE A 162 -0.58 -4.53 -20.10
C PHE A 162 -1.71 -3.76 -20.77
N TRP A 163 -1.41 -2.56 -21.25
CA TRP A 163 -2.33 -1.76 -22.07
C TRP A 163 -1.62 -1.16 -23.27
N GLY A 164 -2.34 -1.10 -24.38
CA GLY A 164 -2.00 -0.31 -25.56
C GLY A 164 -2.94 0.87 -25.73
N GLY A 165 -2.43 1.96 -26.29
CA GLY A 165 -3.18 3.19 -26.59
C GLY A 165 -2.69 4.43 -25.83
N ASP A 166 -3.40 5.53 -26.02
CA ASP A 166 -3.09 6.83 -25.41
C ASP A 166 -3.94 7.01 -24.14
N LEU A 167 -3.54 6.31 -23.08
CA LEU A 167 -4.27 6.32 -21.82
C LEU A 167 -4.22 7.71 -21.16
N THR A 168 -5.37 8.17 -20.67
CA THR A 168 -5.51 9.47 -19.99
C THR A 168 -5.79 9.28 -18.50
N GLY A 169 -5.55 10.31 -17.67
CA GLY A 169 -5.88 10.26 -16.24
C GLY A 169 -5.02 9.31 -15.39
N LEU A 170 -3.86 8.88 -15.89
CA LEU A 170 -2.96 7.96 -15.17
C LEU A 170 -2.12 8.62 -14.07
N GLY A 171 -2.11 9.95 -13.97
CA GLY A 171 -1.18 10.65 -13.07
C GLY A 171 0.28 10.38 -13.43
N THR A 172 1.14 10.23 -12.42
CA THR A 172 2.57 9.93 -12.62
C THR A 172 2.79 8.48 -13.01
N THR A 173 3.44 8.26 -14.15
CA THR A 173 3.92 6.94 -14.60
C THR A 173 5.44 6.88 -14.58
N TYR A 174 6.01 5.69 -14.45
CA TYR A 174 7.46 5.48 -14.35
C TYR A 174 7.98 4.65 -15.52
N ALA A 175 9.05 5.11 -16.17
CA ALA A 175 9.63 4.44 -17.32
C ALA A 175 10.60 3.29 -16.96
N ASN A 176 11.05 3.24 -15.71
CA ASN A 176 11.95 2.21 -15.19
C ASN A 176 11.86 2.10 -13.67
N GLY A 177 12.46 1.04 -13.12
CA GLY A 177 12.48 0.73 -11.71
C GLY A 177 13.18 1.81 -10.89
N ALA A 178 14.26 2.42 -11.40
CA ALA A 178 14.93 3.53 -10.73
C ALA A 178 13.99 4.74 -10.52
N GLN A 179 13.22 5.11 -11.55
CA GLN A 179 12.19 6.15 -11.44
C GLN A 179 11.06 5.75 -10.52
N LEU A 180 10.64 4.48 -10.49
CA LEU A 180 9.63 4.01 -9.55
C LEU A 180 10.13 4.12 -8.10
N LEU A 181 11.37 3.72 -7.84
CA LEU A 181 11.97 3.78 -6.51
C LEU A 181 12.24 5.23 -6.08
N ALA A 182 12.71 6.09 -7.00
CA ALA A 182 13.00 7.50 -6.75
C ALA A 182 11.75 8.39 -6.75
N GLY A 183 10.73 8.03 -7.54
CA GLY A 183 9.46 8.72 -7.70
C GLY A 183 8.48 8.48 -6.55
N THR A 184 8.95 7.82 -5.49
CA THR A 184 8.31 7.94 -4.20
C THR A 184 8.62 9.36 -3.70
N PRO A 185 7.67 10.32 -3.68
CA PRO A 185 7.82 11.39 -2.72
C PRO A 185 8.05 10.71 -1.37
N ALA A 186 8.95 11.25 -0.54
CA ALA A 186 8.88 10.91 0.86
C ALA A 186 7.39 11.06 1.26
N ALA A 187 6.86 10.16 2.07
CA ALA A 187 5.45 10.21 2.48
C ALA A 187 5.05 11.55 3.17
N SER A 188 6.00 12.49 3.30
CA SER A 188 5.86 13.89 3.67
C SER A 188 5.33 14.84 2.58
N ASP A 189 5.42 14.53 1.28
CA ASP A 189 5.27 15.59 0.24
C ASP A 189 3.91 15.58 -0.50
N VAL A 190 3.18 14.46 -0.51
CA VAL A 190 1.82 14.43 -1.04
C VAL A 190 0.83 14.67 0.07
N ASP A 191 0.21 15.84 0.03
CA ASP A 191 -0.93 16.13 0.88
C ASP A 191 -2.17 15.41 0.36
N VAL A 192 -2.36 14.19 0.86
CA VAL A 192 -3.50 13.32 0.52
C VAL A 192 -4.85 13.97 0.79
N TYR A 193 -4.91 15.02 1.62
CA TYR A 193 -6.16 15.69 1.97
C TYR A 193 -6.61 16.75 0.97
N THR A 194 -5.74 17.16 0.05
CA THR A 194 -5.98 18.30 -0.85
C THR A 194 -5.62 18.03 -2.29
N THR A 195 -4.80 17.02 -2.57
CA THR A 195 -4.37 16.68 -3.93
C THR A 195 -5.38 15.71 -4.56
N PRO A 196 -6.10 16.07 -5.65
CA PRO A 196 -7.03 15.15 -6.30
C PRO A 196 -6.33 13.90 -6.85
N GLY A 197 -7.07 12.79 -6.95
CA GLY A 197 -6.61 11.52 -7.49
C GLY A 197 -6.33 10.46 -6.42
N ARG A 198 -5.85 9.30 -6.89
CA ARG A 198 -5.44 8.19 -6.03
C ARG A 198 -3.97 8.31 -5.64
N HIS A 199 -3.67 8.03 -4.38
CA HIS A 199 -2.33 8.12 -3.81
C HIS A 199 -2.03 6.92 -2.93
N HIS A 200 -0.80 6.42 -2.96
CA HIS A 200 -0.32 5.45 -1.99
C HIS A 200 0.66 6.12 -1.03
N VAL A 201 0.24 6.37 0.22
CA VAL A 201 1.02 7.13 1.21
C VAL A 201 0.98 6.42 2.56
N ASN A 202 2.16 6.20 3.15
CA ASN A 202 2.34 5.49 4.43
C ASN A 202 1.70 4.09 4.45
N GLY A 203 1.80 3.35 3.34
CA GLY A 203 1.28 1.98 3.24
C GLY A 203 -0.25 1.88 3.15
N ARG A 204 -0.91 2.97 2.78
CA ARG A 204 -2.37 3.08 2.68
C ARG A 204 -2.76 3.66 1.33
N GLU A 205 -3.85 3.15 0.77
CA GLU A 205 -4.48 3.68 -0.45
C GLU A 205 -5.41 4.82 -0.11
N TRP A 206 -5.21 5.97 -0.75
CA TRP A 206 -5.99 7.18 -0.61
C TRP A 206 -6.62 7.54 -1.94
N ASN A 207 -7.80 8.17 -1.91
CA ASN A 207 -8.42 8.75 -3.08
C ASN A 207 -9.05 10.08 -2.69
N THR A 208 -8.72 11.15 -3.41
CA THR A 208 -9.24 12.48 -3.11
C THR A 208 -9.92 13.08 -4.32
N THR A 209 -11.13 13.60 -4.12
CA THR A 209 -11.89 14.33 -5.14
C THR A 209 -12.20 15.72 -4.61
N CYS A 210 -12.02 16.75 -5.44
CA CYS A 210 -12.25 18.14 -5.02
C CYS A 210 -13.28 18.81 -5.93
N GLU A 211 -14.14 19.61 -5.33
CA GLU A 211 -15.21 20.34 -6.01
C GLU A 211 -15.29 21.79 -5.50
N PRO A 212 -15.71 22.76 -6.34
CA PRO A 212 -16.05 24.09 -5.86
C PRO A 212 -17.12 24.02 -4.77
N TYR A 213 -16.93 24.77 -3.69
CA TYR A 213 -17.84 24.77 -2.55
C TYR A 213 -17.98 26.18 -1.98
N SER A 214 -19.10 26.84 -2.25
CA SER A 214 -19.36 28.22 -1.85
C SER A 214 -18.20 29.14 -2.31
N GLN A 215 -17.46 29.76 -1.39
CA GLN A 215 -16.32 30.62 -1.65
C GLN A 215 -14.95 29.94 -1.44
N THR A 216 -14.90 28.61 -1.42
CA THR A 216 -13.67 27.81 -1.34
C THR A 216 -13.80 26.55 -2.22
N THR A 217 -12.82 25.64 -2.14
CA THR A 217 -12.86 24.30 -2.72
C THR A 217 -12.94 23.29 -1.58
N ARG A 218 -13.79 22.27 -1.74
CA ARG A 218 -13.92 21.17 -0.79
C ARG A 218 -13.39 19.90 -1.41
N CYS A 219 -12.45 19.26 -0.72
CA CYS A 219 -11.91 17.95 -1.08
C CYS A 219 -12.50 16.88 -0.16
N ARG A 220 -12.98 15.77 -0.74
CA ARG A 220 -13.35 14.55 -0.04
C ARG A 220 -12.21 13.57 -0.18
N THR A 221 -11.69 13.11 0.95
CA THR A 221 -10.64 12.08 1.00
C THR A 221 -11.21 10.78 1.52
N GLU A 222 -11.00 9.74 0.74
CA GLU A 222 -11.32 8.36 1.04
C GLU A 222 -10.04 7.56 1.20
N ILE A 223 -10.14 6.47 1.95
CA ILE A 223 -9.02 5.61 2.23
C ILE A 223 -9.47 4.15 2.26
N VAL A 224 -8.64 3.24 1.76
CA VAL A 224 -8.91 1.81 1.92
C VAL A 224 -8.67 1.43 3.38
N ALA A 225 -9.72 0.92 4.03
CA ALA A 225 -9.68 0.47 5.42
C ALA A 225 -10.67 -0.67 5.66
N THR A 226 -10.33 -1.54 6.62
CA THR A 226 -11.31 -2.51 7.13
C THR A 226 -12.24 -1.85 8.14
N GLN A 227 -13.53 -1.83 7.80
CA GLN A 227 -14.61 -1.30 8.61
C GLN A 227 -15.39 -2.46 9.24
N VAL A 228 -15.83 -2.29 10.48
CA VAL A 228 -16.81 -3.20 11.09
C VAL A 228 -18.20 -2.63 10.81
N ARG A 229 -19.06 -3.43 10.18
CA ARG A 229 -20.48 -3.12 9.97
C ARG A 229 -21.32 -3.96 10.91
N TYR A 230 -22.41 -3.38 11.39
CA TYR A 230 -23.44 -4.08 12.15
C TYR A 230 -24.77 -3.95 11.41
N ALA A 231 -25.30 -5.08 10.93
CA ALA A 231 -26.56 -5.13 10.19
C ALA A 231 -27.28 -6.44 10.51
N ASN A 232 -28.62 -6.39 10.62
CA ASN A 232 -29.47 -7.56 10.86
C ASN A 232 -29.01 -8.42 12.06
N GLY A 233 -28.61 -7.78 13.15
CA GLY A 233 -28.18 -8.46 14.37
C GLY A 233 -26.74 -9.00 14.33
N SER A 234 -26.03 -8.91 13.20
CA SER A 234 -24.71 -9.50 12.99
C SER A 234 -23.63 -8.47 12.67
N TYR A 235 -22.39 -8.81 13.01
CA TYR A 235 -21.21 -8.02 12.68
C TYR A 235 -20.46 -8.63 11.49
N SER A 236 -19.98 -7.78 10.60
CA SER A 236 -19.09 -8.16 9.51
C SER A 236 -17.91 -7.21 9.39
N ARG A 237 -16.77 -7.73 8.95
CA ARG A 237 -15.60 -6.92 8.54
C ARG A 237 -15.65 -6.75 7.04
N VAL A 238 -15.59 -5.50 6.58
CA VAL A 238 -15.60 -5.17 5.15
C VAL A 238 -14.39 -4.29 4.88
N THR A 239 -13.52 -4.73 3.97
CA THR A 239 -12.39 -3.93 3.50
C THR A 239 -12.76 -3.24 2.19
N GLY A 240 -12.45 -1.95 2.08
CA GLY A 240 -12.68 -1.17 0.88
C GLY A 240 -12.57 0.32 1.16
N TRP A 241 -12.95 1.14 0.18
CA TRP A 241 -12.98 2.59 0.34
C TRP A 241 -13.90 3.02 1.49
N ALA A 242 -13.33 3.82 2.38
CA ALA A 242 -13.98 4.39 3.54
C ALA A 242 -13.76 5.90 3.54
N PHE A 243 -14.77 6.66 3.96
CA PHE A 243 -14.59 8.09 4.18
C PHE A 243 -13.53 8.34 5.25
N ASN A 244 -12.54 9.18 4.94
CA ASN A 244 -11.56 9.64 5.93
C ASN A 244 -11.94 11.03 6.44
N ASN A 245 -12.02 12.03 5.57
CA ASN A 245 -12.38 13.40 5.95
C ASN A 245 -12.82 14.25 4.76
N LEU A 246 -13.39 15.42 5.08
CA LEU A 246 -13.49 16.55 4.17
C LEU A 246 -12.38 17.56 4.47
N THR A 247 -11.88 18.25 3.46
CA THR A 247 -10.91 19.34 3.59
C THR A 247 -11.42 20.55 2.83
N TYR A 248 -11.57 21.67 3.51
CA TYR A 248 -11.82 22.96 2.88
C TYR A 248 -10.46 23.62 2.64
N LEU A 249 -10.14 23.86 1.36
CA LEU A 249 -8.87 24.45 0.94
C LEU A 249 -8.69 25.86 1.51
N PRO A 250 -7.44 26.39 1.54
CA PRO A 250 -7.15 27.71 2.06
C PRO A 250 -8.12 28.77 1.56
N SER A 251 -8.65 29.55 2.49
CA SER A 251 -9.59 30.64 2.25
C SER A 251 -9.50 31.65 3.39
N GLU A 252 -10.01 32.87 3.20
CA GLU A 252 -9.99 33.86 4.28
C GLU A 252 -10.75 33.38 5.52
N ARG A 253 -10.15 33.56 6.71
CA ARG A 253 -10.79 33.23 7.99
C ARG A 253 -12.09 34.01 8.22
N SER A 254 -12.23 35.19 7.60
CA SER A 254 -13.44 36.02 7.63
C SER A 254 -14.69 35.24 7.18
N LEU A 255 -14.56 34.36 6.17
CA LEU A 255 -15.63 33.54 5.61
C LEU A 255 -16.19 32.53 6.61
N TRP A 256 -15.40 32.16 7.62
CA TRP A 256 -15.75 31.15 8.58
C TRP A 256 -16.28 31.73 9.90
N ARG A 257 -16.35 33.06 10.07
CA ARG A 257 -16.69 33.72 11.35
C ARG A 257 -17.93 33.20 12.07
N GLN A 258 -18.96 32.77 11.34
CA GLN A 258 -20.20 32.23 11.93
C GLN A 258 -20.30 30.71 11.80
N ASN A 259 -19.28 30.06 11.23
CA ASN A 259 -19.25 28.63 11.01
C ASN A 259 -18.38 27.95 12.08
N PRO A 260 -18.95 27.06 12.92
CA PRO A 260 -18.21 26.40 14.02
C PRO A 260 -17.08 25.47 13.56
N LEU A 261 -16.98 25.16 12.26
CA LEU A 261 -15.83 24.42 11.70
C LEU A 261 -14.54 25.27 11.66
N GLY A 262 -14.65 26.59 11.75
CA GLY A 262 -13.52 27.52 11.68
C GLY A 262 -13.07 28.13 13.00
N HIS A 263 -13.62 27.69 14.14
CA HIS A 263 -13.30 28.23 15.48
C HIS A 263 -13.21 27.12 16.53
N ASP A 264 -12.36 27.32 17.53
CA ASP A 264 -12.30 26.44 18.69
C ASP A 264 -13.63 26.36 19.42
N GLY A 265 -14.06 25.15 19.77
CA GLY A 265 -15.25 24.96 20.58
C GLY A 265 -15.90 23.60 20.42
N SER A 266 -16.98 23.39 21.16
CA SER A 266 -17.86 22.24 21.00
C SER A 266 -19.28 22.72 20.78
N TRP A 267 -20.02 22.03 19.93
CA TRP A 267 -21.40 22.37 19.63
C TRP A 267 -22.21 21.11 19.31
N THR A 268 -23.52 21.27 19.27
CA THR A 268 -24.44 20.24 18.79
C THR A 268 -25.04 20.78 17.50
N ALA A 269 -24.93 20.01 16.42
CA ALA A 269 -25.56 20.36 15.14
C ALA A 269 -27.09 20.14 15.23
N ASP A 270 -27.83 20.71 14.29
CA ASP A 270 -29.30 20.62 14.26
C ASP A 270 -29.81 19.16 14.17
N ASP A 271 -28.99 18.26 13.63
CA ASP A 271 -29.25 16.82 13.58
C ASP A 271 -28.94 16.08 14.90
N GLY A 272 -28.58 16.80 15.96
CA GLY A 272 -28.26 16.27 17.28
C GLY A 272 -26.85 15.71 17.42
N ARG A 273 -26.04 15.68 16.36
CA ARG A 273 -24.64 15.24 16.47
C ARG A 273 -23.83 16.23 17.27
N ARG A 274 -23.02 15.71 18.19
CA ARG A 274 -22.06 16.52 18.96
C ARG A 274 -20.76 16.63 18.19
N TRP A 275 -20.21 17.84 18.19
CA TRP A 275 -19.01 18.20 17.47
C TRP A 275 -18.03 18.94 18.37
N ARG A 276 -16.75 18.87 18.02
CA ARG A 276 -15.72 19.77 18.52
C ARG A 276 -14.79 20.20 17.39
N THR A 277 -14.28 21.42 17.46
CA THR A 277 -13.25 21.96 16.58
C THR A 277 -12.09 22.42 17.44
N GLU A 278 -10.88 22.17 16.97
CA GLU A 278 -9.66 22.77 17.48
C GLU A 278 -8.93 23.47 16.32
N CYS A 279 -8.34 24.64 16.57
CA CYS A 279 -7.68 25.49 15.58
C CYS A 279 -6.30 25.94 16.08
N ASP A 280 -5.36 26.12 15.16
CA ASP A 280 -4.03 26.68 15.45
C ASP A 280 -3.24 25.94 16.56
N THR A 281 -3.54 24.66 16.75
CA THR A 281 -2.87 23.78 17.71
C THR A 281 -1.71 23.03 17.05
N ALA A 282 -0.90 22.35 17.87
CA ALA A 282 0.13 21.44 17.36
C ALA A 282 -0.44 20.33 16.45
N ALA A 283 -1.69 19.90 16.67
CA ALA A 283 -2.33 18.86 15.87
C ALA A 283 -2.85 19.37 14.51
N THR A 284 -3.17 20.66 14.41
CA THR A 284 -3.78 21.27 13.22
C THR A 284 -2.78 22.08 12.39
N GLY A 285 -1.68 22.51 13.00
CA GLY A 285 -0.81 23.53 12.43
C GLY A 285 -1.42 24.93 12.57
N ARG A 286 -0.61 25.94 12.27
CA ARG A 286 -1.08 27.33 12.13
C ARG A 286 -1.97 27.45 10.90
N ASN A 287 -2.98 28.31 10.95
CA ASN A 287 -3.94 28.55 9.86
C ASN A 287 -4.74 27.30 9.48
N GLY A 288 -5.07 26.48 10.47
CA GLY A 288 -5.87 25.27 10.26
C GLY A 288 -6.76 24.95 11.44
N CYS A 289 -7.94 24.42 11.14
CA CYS A 289 -8.84 23.83 12.11
C CYS A 289 -9.10 22.35 11.77
N ARG A 290 -9.29 21.52 12.78
CA ARG A 290 -9.81 20.16 12.66
C ARG A 290 -11.07 20.00 13.47
N SER A 291 -12.09 19.42 12.85
CA SER A 291 -13.35 19.12 13.51
C SER A 291 -13.57 17.62 13.65
N TYR A 292 -14.13 17.24 14.78
CA TYR A 292 -14.40 15.87 15.19
C TYR A 292 -15.87 15.74 15.57
N THR A 293 -16.47 14.61 15.22
CA THR A 293 -17.84 14.25 15.62
C THR A 293 -17.80 13.21 16.72
N TRP A 294 -18.67 13.30 17.71
CA TRP A 294 -18.85 12.25 18.70
C TRP A 294 -19.66 11.12 18.06
N ALA A 295 -19.10 9.92 17.99
CA ALA A 295 -19.73 8.79 17.32
C ALA A 295 -19.43 7.47 18.04
N THR A 296 -20.34 6.51 17.87
CA THR A 296 -20.09 5.11 18.24
C THR A 296 -19.27 4.46 17.13
N VAL A 297 -18.05 4.03 17.46
CA VAL A 297 -17.14 3.31 16.58
C VAL A 297 -17.22 1.82 16.89
N LEU A 298 -17.29 1.02 15.83
CA LEU A 298 -17.25 -0.44 15.91
C LEU A 298 -15.80 -0.91 15.69
N GLY A 299 -15.29 -1.69 16.63
CA GLY A 299 -13.96 -2.30 16.57
C GLY A 299 -14.02 -3.81 16.41
N ALA A 300 -12.91 -4.40 15.96
CA ALA A 300 -12.74 -5.85 15.89
C ALA A 300 -11.34 -6.22 16.41
N VAL A 301 -11.30 -7.13 17.38
CA VAL A 301 -10.06 -7.64 17.98
C VAL A 301 -9.93 -9.12 17.62
N ALA A 302 -8.83 -9.49 16.97
CA ALA A 302 -8.58 -10.88 16.58
C ALA A 302 -8.49 -11.79 17.82
N ARG A 303 -9.03 -13.00 17.72
CA ARG A 303 -8.96 -14.02 18.78
C ARG A 303 -7.85 -15.02 18.47
N SER A 304 -7.22 -15.56 19.51
CA SER A 304 -6.18 -16.59 19.39
C SER A 304 -6.66 -17.89 18.74
N GLY A 305 -7.96 -18.20 18.82
CA GLY A 305 -8.60 -19.36 18.17
C GLY A 305 -9.24 -19.08 16.82
N GLY A 306 -8.97 -17.91 16.21
CA GLY A 306 -9.61 -17.48 14.96
C GLY A 306 -10.88 -16.66 15.18
N GLY A 307 -11.23 -15.85 14.17
CA GLY A 307 -12.34 -14.90 14.24
C GLY A 307 -12.04 -13.64 15.07
N TYR A 308 -13.08 -12.86 15.36
CA TYR A 308 -12.97 -11.54 15.99
C TYR A 308 -13.96 -11.37 17.14
N THR A 309 -13.53 -10.67 18.19
CA THR A 309 -14.42 -10.02 19.16
C THR A 309 -14.73 -8.62 18.65
N TYR A 310 -16.02 -8.29 18.53
CA TYR A 310 -16.45 -6.96 18.15
C TYR A 310 -16.70 -6.08 19.36
N THR A 311 -16.26 -4.83 19.29
CA THR A 311 -16.41 -3.84 20.36
C THR A 311 -17.20 -2.64 19.86
N ARG A 312 -17.85 -1.93 20.79
CA ARG A 312 -18.47 -0.62 20.54
C ARG A 312 -17.88 0.39 21.49
N GLU A 313 -17.45 1.53 20.98
CA GLU A 313 -16.82 2.58 21.77
C GLU A 313 -17.35 3.94 21.30
N ASN A 314 -17.78 4.79 22.23
CA ASN A 314 -18.11 6.17 21.90
C ASN A 314 -16.85 7.03 22.02
N LYS A 315 -16.50 7.73 20.94
CA LYS A 315 -15.34 8.62 20.92
C LYS A 315 -15.47 9.75 19.90
N TRP A 316 -14.58 10.73 20.02
CA TRP A 316 -14.38 11.76 19.02
C TRP A 316 -13.68 11.17 17.79
N VAL A 317 -14.33 11.25 16.63
CA VAL A 317 -13.82 10.78 15.35
C VAL A 317 -13.55 11.99 14.46
N PHE A 318 -12.34 12.04 13.90
CA PHE A 318 -11.93 13.09 12.96
C PHE A 318 -12.84 13.11 11.73
N ASN A 319 -13.17 14.31 11.24
CA ASN A 319 -14.15 14.44 10.16
C ASN A 319 -13.84 15.56 9.15
N ASN A 320 -13.39 16.73 9.60
CA ASN A 320 -13.14 17.87 8.71
C ASN A 320 -11.80 18.55 9.00
N ILE A 321 -11.21 19.13 7.96
CA ILE A 321 -10.13 20.11 8.03
C ILE A 321 -10.63 21.40 7.38
N VAL A 322 -10.42 22.54 8.02
CA VAL A 322 -10.52 23.87 7.39
C VAL A 322 -9.12 24.46 7.35
N ARG A 323 -8.71 25.01 6.20
CA ARG A 323 -7.44 25.73 6.07
C ARG A 323 -7.69 27.19 5.78
N PHE A 324 -6.81 28.04 6.30
CA PHE A 324 -6.81 29.46 6.06
C PHE A 324 -5.56 29.88 5.29
N GLU A 325 -5.66 31.00 4.58
CA GLU A 325 -4.50 31.70 3.99
C GLU A 325 -3.58 32.28 5.08
#